data_AF-N8ZNJ8-F1
#
_entry.id   AF-N8ZNJ8-F1
#
_cell.length_a   1.000
_cell.length_b   1.000
_cell.length_c   1.000
_cell.angle_alpha   90.00
_cell.angle_beta   90.00
_cell.angle_gamma   90.00
#
_symmetry.space_group_name_H-M   'P 1'
#
loop_
_entity.id
_entity.type
_entity.pdbx_description
1 polymer ?
#
loop_
_entity_poly.entity_id
_entity_poly.type
_entity_poly.pdbx_seq_one_letter_code
_entity_poly.pdbx_strand_id
1 'polypeptide(L)'
;MSNFIGAAKAKSLTAEAQIDILTFKKRLAQFIEDNAKQGNTCVMTIAPTYLNLSDLEVLIEELQKLGYRIEFEKSEAWYSLNVFWND
;
A
#
# COMPACT_ATOMS: atom_id res chain seq x y z
N MET A 1 -22.87 4.92 -2.29
CA MET A 1 -22.63 4.54 -3.71
C MET A 1 -21.17 4.18 -3.82
N SER A 2 -20.87 2.88 -3.92
CA SER A 2 -19.51 2.36 -4.04
C SER A 2 -19.03 2.55 -5.48
N ASN A 3 -18.24 3.61 -5.72
CA ASN A 3 -17.57 3.85 -6.99
C ASN A 3 -16.39 2.89 -7.14
N PHE A 4 -16.68 1.62 -7.43
CA PHE A 4 -15.66 0.70 -7.91
C PHE A 4 -15.25 1.12 -9.33
N ILE A 5 -13.99 1.50 -9.51
CA ILE A 5 -13.43 1.77 -10.83
C ILE A 5 -13.09 0.43 -11.51
N GLY A 6 -13.49 0.28 -12.78
CA GLY A 6 -13.18 -0.93 -13.54
C GLY A 6 -11.67 -1.05 -13.81
N ALA A 7 -11.17 -2.29 -13.89
CA ALA A 7 -9.74 -2.61 -14.03
C ALA A 7 -9.03 -1.88 -15.18
N ALA A 8 -9.72 -1.67 -16.32
CA ALA A 8 -9.17 -0.91 -17.44
C ALA A 8 -8.94 0.57 -17.08
N LYS A 9 -9.87 1.17 -16.33
CA LYS A 9 -9.78 2.57 -15.87
C LYS A 9 -8.73 2.71 -14.76
N ALA A 10 -8.62 1.71 -13.88
CA ALA A 10 -7.53 1.64 -12.91
C ALA A 10 -6.17 1.58 -13.62
N LYS A 11 -6.05 0.78 -14.69
CA LYS A 11 -4.83 0.62 -15.49
C LYS A 11 -4.42 1.90 -16.24
N SER A 12 -5.39 2.67 -16.76
CA SER A 12 -5.12 3.98 -17.36
C SER A 12 -4.67 5.00 -16.31
N LEU A 13 -5.32 5.02 -15.13
CA LEU A 13 -4.94 5.90 -14.02
C LEU A 13 -3.55 5.58 -13.46
N THR A 14 -3.16 4.30 -13.40
CA THR A 14 -1.81 3.91 -12.98
C THR A 14 -0.75 4.08 -14.07
N ALA A 15 -1.10 4.08 -15.35
CA ALA A 15 -0.17 4.36 -16.44
C ALA A 15 0.18 5.86 -16.54
N GLU A 16 -0.76 6.74 -16.22
CA GLU A 16 -0.55 8.20 -16.17
C GLU A 16 0.08 8.66 -14.84
N ALA A 17 -0.16 7.92 -13.76
CA ALA A 17 0.50 8.16 -12.49
C ALA A 17 1.93 7.61 -12.53
N GLN A 18 2.90 8.45 -12.88
CA GLN A 18 4.29 8.24 -12.46
C GLN A 18 4.31 8.25 -10.93
N ILE A 19 4.11 7.10 -10.31
CA ILE A 19 4.14 6.95 -8.86
C ILE A 19 5.60 6.86 -8.44
N ASP A 20 6.16 7.99 -8.01
CA ASP A 20 7.39 7.96 -7.24
C ASP A 20 7.12 7.45 -5.80
N ILE A 21 8.18 6.97 -5.15
CA ILE A 21 8.11 6.42 -3.78
C ILE A 21 7.56 7.43 -2.76
N LEU A 22 7.81 8.73 -2.95
CA LEU A 22 7.36 9.78 -2.03
C LEU A 22 5.83 9.97 -2.10
N THR A 23 5.28 9.95 -3.31
CA THR A 23 3.86 10.03 -3.61
C THR A 23 3.16 8.77 -3.12
N PHE A 24 3.80 7.61 -3.28
CA PHE A 24 3.33 6.36 -2.71
C PHE A 24 3.22 6.44 -1.18
N LYS A 25 4.30 6.85 -0.49
CA LYS A 25 4.33 6.99 0.98
C LYS A 25 3.23 7.93 1.51
N LYS A 26 3.01 9.08 0.85
CA LYS A 26 1.94 10.01 1.25
C LYS A 26 0.55 9.40 1.14
N ARG A 27 0.26 8.75 0.01
CA ARG A 27 -1.04 8.09 -0.22
C ARG A 27 -1.24 6.93 0.74
N LEU A 28 -0.17 6.19 1.00
CA LEU A 28 -0.16 5.09 1.94
C LEU A 28 -0.49 5.55 3.36
N ALA A 29 0.17 6.60 3.85
CA ALA A 29 -0.08 7.12 5.18
C ALA A 29 -1.56 7.51 5.36
N GLN A 30 -2.12 8.22 4.38
CA GLN A 30 -3.54 8.58 4.37
C GLN A 30 -4.45 7.34 4.38
N PHE A 31 -4.12 6.34 3.55
CA PHE A 31 -4.91 5.11 3.45
C PHE A 31 -4.88 4.30 4.75
N ILE A 32 -3.72 4.19 5.40
CA ILE A 32 -3.58 3.54 6.70
C ILE A 32 -4.43 4.28 7.75
N GLU A 33 -4.33 5.62 7.84
CA GLU A 33 -5.12 6.41 8.78
C GLU A 33 -6.64 6.27 8.57
N ASP A 34 -7.09 6.27 7.32
CA ASP A 34 -8.51 6.20 7.01
C ASP A 34 -9.12 4.82 7.26
N ASN A 35 -8.33 3.74 7.10
CA ASN A 35 -8.73 2.39 7.51
C ASN A 35 -8.72 2.23 9.03
N ALA A 36 -7.71 2.80 9.70
CA ALA A 36 -7.60 2.77 11.16
C ALA A 36 -8.76 3.48 11.87
N LYS A 37 -9.20 4.63 11.36
CA LYS A 37 -10.40 5.34 11.87
C LYS A 37 -11.67 4.49 11.81
N GLN A 38 -11.70 3.47 10.96
CA GLN A 38 -12.83 2.55 10.81
C GLN A 38 -12.62 1.24 11.57
N GLY A 39 -11.53 1.09 12.33
CA GLY A 39 -11.17 -0.14 13.03
C GLY A 39 -10.74 -1.28 12.08
N ASN A 40 -10.41 -0.95 10.84
CA ASN A 40 -10.08 -1.93 9.80
C ASN A 40 -8.57 -2.04 9.58
N THR A 41 -8.14 -3.20 9.10
CA THR A 41 -6.77 -3.44 8.64
C THR A 41 -6.57 -2.91 7.22
N CYS A 42 -5.38 -2.41 6.93
CA CYS A 42 -5.03 -1.89 5.62
C CYS A 42 -4.35 -3.00 4.81
N VAL A 43 -5.01 -3.50 3.75
CA VAL A 43 -4.45 -4.50 2.83
C VAL A 43 -4.11 -3.84 1.52
N MET A 44 -2.92 -4.11 1.00
CA MET A 44 -2.48 -3.58 -0.28
C MET A 44 -1.72 -4.60 -1.10
N THR A 45 -1.92 -4.54 -2.41
CA THR A 45 -1.17 -5.34 -3.37
C THR A 45 -0.47 -4.41 -4.36
N ILE A 46 0.84 -4.59 -4.50
CA ILE A 46 1.72 -3.70 -5.26
C ILE A 46 2.42 -4.53 -6.32
N ALA A 47 2.35 -4.12 -7.59
CA ALA A 47 3.10 -4.81 -8.64
C ALA A 47 4.58 -4.36 -8.61
N PRO A 48 5.55 -5.26 -8.86
CA PRO A 48 6.97 -4.95 -8.80
C PRO A 48 7.40 -3.88 -9.82
N THR A 49 6.59 -3.64 -10.84
CA THR A 49 6.81 -2.59 -11.85
C THR A 49 6.67 -1.17 -11.30
N TYR A 50 6.00 -0.98 -10.16
CA TYR A 50 5.73 0.35 -9.59
C TYR A 50 6.59 0.69 -8.37
N LEU A 51 7.02 -0.31 -7.60
CA LEU A 51 7.86 -0.13 -6.42
C LEU A 51 8.85 -1.27 -6.31
N ASN A 52 10.11 -0.96 -6.03
CA ASN A 52 11.12 -1.97 -5.80
C ASN A 52 10.95 -2.59 -4.41
N LEU A 53 11.40 -3.84 -4.28
CA LEU A 53 11.37 -4.55 -3.00
C LEU A 53 12.10 -3.79 -1.88
N SER A 54 13.27 -3.21 -2.19
CA SER A 54 14.07 -2.47 -1.21
C SER A 54 13.35 -1.26 -0.63
N ASP A 55 12.54 -0.57 -1.44
CA ASP A 55 11.74 0.56 -0.97
C ASP A 55 10.60 0.10 -0.06
N LEU A 56 10.02 -1.08 -0.32
CA LEU A 56 9.01 -1.69 0.54
C LEU A 56 9.60 -2.16 1.86
N GLU A 57 10.79 -2.74 1.86
CA GLU A 57 11.47 -3.18 3.09
C GLU A 57 11.74 -1.99 4.03
N VAL A 58 12.24 -0.87 3.50
CA VAL A 58 12.43 0.37 4.29
C VAL A 58 11.11 0.88 4.85
N LEU A 59 10.04 0.86 4.04
CA LEU A 59 8.71 1.28 4.48
C LEU A 59 8.16 0.38 5.59
N ILE A 60 8.36 -0.93 5.49
CA ILE A 60 7.93 -1.89 6.51
C ILE A 60 8.63 -1.58 7.83
N GLU A 61 9.95 -1.33 7.80
CA GLU A 61 10.69 -0.94 9.00
C GLU A 61 10.17 0.37 9.61
N GLU A 62 9.89 1.38 8.78
CA GLU A 62 9.31 2.66 9.24
C GLU A 62 7.98 2.44 9.95
N LEU A 63 7.09 1.63 9.38
CA LEU A 63 5.78 1.34 9.96
C LEU A 63 5.88 0.48 11.23
N GLN A 64 6.78 -0.49 11.28
CA GLN A 64 7.04 -1.27 12.50
C GLN A 64 7.57 -0.38 13.64
N LYS A 65 8.44 0.60 13.34
CA LYS A 65 8.91 1.59 14.32
C LYS A 65 7.78 2.49 14.86
N LEU A 66 6.74 2.71 14.06
CA LEU A 66 5.53 3.43 14.47
C LEU A 66 4.56 2.56 15.29
N GLY A 67 4.87 1.28 15.50
CA GLY A 67 4.08 0.36 16.32
C GLY A 67 3.12 -0.53 15.51
N TYR A 68 3.08 -0.41 14.19
CA TYR A 68 2.22 -1.24 13.36
C TYR A 68 2.76 -2.67 13.26
N ARG A 69 1.86 -3.64 13.30
CA ARG A 69 2.18 -5.01 12.92
C ARG A 69 1.97 -5.15 11.41
N ILE A 70 2.97 -5.69 10.71
CA ILE A 70 2.91 -5.89 9.26
C ILE A 70 3.10 -7.36 8.92
N GLU A 71 2.19 -7.89 8.10
CA GLU A 71 2.40 -9.16 7.40
C GLU A 71 2.71 -8.85 5.93
N PHE A 72 3.91 -9.22 5.52
CA PHE A 72 4.41 -9.00 4.18
C PHE A 72 4.51 -10.33 3.43
N GLU A 73 3.92 -10.38 2.24
CA GLU A 73 4.00 -11.53 1.34
C GLU A 73 4.60 -11.09 0.01
N LYS A 74 5.58 -11.87 -0.46
CA LYS A 74 6.24 -11.66 -1.74
C LYS A 74 5.89 -12.79 -2.70
N SER A 75 5.37 -12.42 -3.86
CA SER A 75 5.17 -13.29 -5.02
C SER A 75 6.05 -12.83 -6.19
N GLU A 76 6.16 -13.66 -7.24
CA GLU A 76 6.86 -13.30 -8.47
C GLU A 76 6.15 -12.17 -9.24
N ALA A 77 4.84 -12.03 -9.05
CA ALA A 77 4.01 -11.08 -9.79
C ALA A 77 3.53 -9.87 -8.95
N TRP A 78 3.67 -9.91 -7.63
CA TRP A 78 3.15 -8.88 -6.72
C TRP A 78 3.75 -8.97 -5.32
N TYR A 79 3.61 -7.88 -4.57
CA TYR A 79 3.90 -7.75 -3.15
C TYR A 79 2.60 -7.44 -2.39
N SER A 80 2.34 -8.13 -1.29
CA SER A 80 1.21 -7.83 -0.40
C SER A 80 1.70 -7.30 0.93
N LEU A 81 1.10 -6.20 1.38
CA LEU A 81 1.29 -5.65 2.72
C LEU A 81 -0.06 -5.62 3.43
N ASN A 82 -0.17 -6.38 4.51
CA ASN A 82 -1.25 -6.29 5.48
C ASN A 82 -0.74 -5.52 6.69
N VAL A 83 -1.28 -4.33 6.92
CA VAL A 83 -0.94 -3.47 8.04
C VAL A 83 -2.06 -3.57 9.08
N PHE A 84 -1.68 -4.01 10.27
CA PHE A 84 -2.53 -4.15 11.43
C PHE A 84 -2.20 -3.04 12.43
N TRP A 85 -3.26 -2.45 12.97
CA TRP A 85 -3.14 -1.60 14.15
C TRP A 85 -2.82 -2.49 15.35
N ASN A 86 -1.73 -2.21 16.07
CA ASN A 86 -1.59 -2.71 17.43
C ASN A 86 -2.34 -1.73 18.33
N ASP A 87 -3.30 -2.24 19.10
CA ASP A 87 -3.87 -1.54 20.26
C ASP A 87 -2.80 -1.27 21.33
#